data_AF-A0A6P7YKT7-F1
#
_entry.id   AF-A0A6P7YKT7-F1
#
_cell.length_a   1.000
_cell.length_b   1.000
_cell.length_c   1.000
_cell.angle_alpha   90.00
_cell.angle_beta   90.00
_cell.angle_gamma   90.00
#
_symmetry.space_group_name_H-M   'P 1'
#
loop_
_entity.id
_entity.type
_entity.pdbx_description
1 polymer ?
#
loop_
_entity_poly.entity_id
_entity_poly.type
_entity_poly.pdbx_seq_one_letter_code
_entity_poly.pdbx_strand_id
1 'polypeptide(L)'
;MSDFQYLAINVGPDGKQISMYNKIMLRKPQKEEFFYQELPLYIPPPIFSRLDTPVDYFYRPETQHREGYHPPQVSGENLIGLSRARRPHNAIFVSFEDEEIPTKPLEAAVQNWKRMCTNAMDMKVEEELKQLFDARPVWSRNALKANVSIHPDKLKLLLPYMAYYMLTGPWRSLWVRFGYDPRKNPEAKIYQVLDFRIRCGMKYGYTTNEIPVKAKRSTYNYSLPITVTKTASQTINMQDLKHGLSTVNQSSAKNAPASRYKLKDSIYIFREWALPPYRQMFYQLCDLNVESLQKIIRRNEGEEEVCTEKDGWCLQKTSDELRDSMSLMVRKLIRSKRPALLSSKSMPADIKETLTYESAEEEEEEDDDDYQPSEGSENEMETEILDYV
;
A
#
# COMPACT_ATOMS: atom_id res chain seq x y z
N MET A 1 -3.03 31.42 -10.84
CA MET A 1 -1.61 31.02 -10.89
C MET A 1 -0.90 31.75 -9.78
N SER A 2 -0.53 31.05 -8.72
CA SER A 2 0.39 31.59 -7.72
C SER A 2 1.74 30.97 -8.00
N ASP A 3 2.69 31.77 -8.47
CA ASP A 3 4.09 31.35 -8.61
C ASP A 3 4.63 31.09 -7.21
N PHE A 4 4.95 29.83 -6.92
CA PHE A 4 5.72 29.50 -5.73
C PHE A 4 7.19 29.77 -6.02
N GLN A 5 7.69 30.94 -5.60
CA GLN A 5 9.11 31.18 -5.53
C GLN A 5 9.66 30.53 -4.26
N TYR A 6 10.44 29.46 -4.41
CA TYR A 6 11.29 28.97 -3.33
C TYR A 6 12.39 30.01 -3.10
N LEU A 7 12.20 30.84 -2.08
CA LEU A 7 13.22 31.76 -1.63
C LEU A 7 14.30 30.96 -0.91
N ALA A 8 15.50 30.95 -1.47
CA ALA A 8 16.63 30.32 -0.81
C ALA A 8 17.03 31.15 0.43
N ILE A 9 16.52 30.74 1.59
CA ILE A 9 16.69 31.42 2.87
C ILE A 9 17.27 30.40 3.86
N ASN A 10 18.29 30.81 4.61
CA ASN A 10 18.80 30.04 5.74
C ASN A 10 18.34 30.71 7.05
N VAL A 11 17.93 29.92 8.03
CA VAL A 11 17.56 30.44 9.35
C VAL A 11 18.78 30.32 10.26
N GLY A 12 19.31 31.46 10.69
CA GLY A 12 20.43 31.48 11.63
C GLY A 12 20.02 30.98 13.03
N PRO A 13 20.99 30.68 13.91
CA PRO A 13 20.72 30.24 15.30
C PRO A 13 19.85 31.22 16.10
N ASP A 14 19.82 32.48 15.71
CA ASP A 14 19.02 33.54 16.33
C ASP A 14 17.59 33.63 15.76
N GLY A 15 17.18 32.70 14.89
CA GLY A 15 15.89 32.69 14.19
C GLY A 15 15.77 33.68 13.03
N LYS A 16 16.82 34.47 12.76
CA LYS A 16 16.82 35.47 11.70
C LYS A 16 16.96 34.80 10.32
N GLN A 17 16.05 35.13 9.42
CA GLN A 17 16.08 34.67 8.03
C GLN A 17 17.15 35.43 7.22
N ILE A 18 18.07 34.70 6.61
CA ILE A 18 19.16 35.25 5.79
C ILE A 18 18.99 34.74 4.35
N SER A 19 18.87 35.68 3.40
CA SER A 19 18.80 35.36 1.98
C SER A 19 20.12 34.75 1.46
N MET A 20 20.03 33.59 0.82
CA MET A 20 21.15 32.86 0.24
C MET A 20 21.35 33.16 -1.25
N TYR A 21 20.53 34.02 -1.86
CA TYR A 21 20.60 34.34 -3.29
C TYR A 21 21.97 34.86 -3.73
N ASN A 22 22.67 35.62 -2.88
CA ASN A 22 24.02 36.10 -3.18
C ASN A 22 25.09 34.99 -3.18
N LYS A 23 24.79 33.83 -2.56
CA LYS A 23 25.65 32.65 -2.57
C LYS A 23 25.32 31.71 -3.72
N ILE A 24 24.05 31.63 -4.11
CA ILE A 24 23.56 30.71 -5.15
C ILE A 24 23.70 31.31 -6.55
N MET A 25 23.40 32.60 -6.71
CA MET A 25 23.61 33.28 -7.99
C MET A 25 25.07 33.71 -8.12
N LEU A 26 25.75 33.12 -9.10
CA LEU A 26 27.10 33.49 -9.49
C LEU A 26 27.11 34.88 -10.13
N ARG A 27 27.31 35.92 -9.31
CA ARG A 27 27.40 37.32 -9.81
C ARG A 27 28.75 37.65 -10.46
N LYS A 28 29.76 36.81 -10.26
CA LYS A 28 31.12 36.97 -10.79
C LYS A 28 31.67 35.61 -11.22
N PRO A 29 32.60 35.57 -12.18
CA PRO A 29 33.34 34.35 -12.51
C PRO A 29 34.02 33.83 -11.24
N GLN A 30 33.78 32.57 -10.90
CA GLN A 30 34.39 31.90 -9.76
C GLN A 30 35.58 31.07 -10.20
N LYS A 31 36.55 30.91 -9.30
CA LYS A 31 37.73 30.07 -9.51
C LYS A 31 37.44 28.61 -9.18
N GLU A 32 38.38 27.73 -9.53
CA GLU A 32 38.26 26.28 -9.33
C GLU A 32 37.89 25.90 -7.89
N GLU A 33 38.46 26.61 -6.90
CA GLU A 33 38.25 26.33 -5.47
C GLU A 33 36.80 26.54 -5.02
N PHE A 34 36.01 27.34 -5.75
CA PHE A 34 34.59 27.51 -5.48
C PHE A 34 33.78 26.25 -5.81
N PHE A 35 34.14 25.55 -6.89
CA PHE A 35 33.41 24.37 -7.37
C PHE A 35 33.72 23.10 -6.56
N TYR A 36 34.81 23.10 -5.79
CA TYR A 36 35.16 22.02 -4.87
C TYR A 36 34.61 22.19 -3.45
N GLN A 37 33.84 23.25 -3.19
CA GLN A 37 33.21 23.43 -1.88
C GLN A 37 32.17 22.34 -1.64
N GLU A 38 32.19 21.73 -0.46
CA GLU A 38 31.14 20.83 -0.02
C GLU A 38 29.83 21.61 0.10
N LEU A 39 28.88 21.29 -0.78
CA LEU A 39 27.55 21.87 -0.80
C LEU A 39 26.52 20.79 -0.45
N PRO A 40 25.50 21.09 0.37
CA PRO A 40 24.36 20.21 0.53
C PRO A 40 23.71 19.98 -0.84
N LEU A 41 23.30 18.75 -1.13
CA LEU A 41 22.72 18.35 -2.41
C LEU A 41 21.34 18.99 -2.64
N TYR A 42 21.32 20.26 -3.03
CA TYR A 42 20.12 21.00 -3.42
C TYR A 42 19.89 20.87 -4.92
N ILE A 43 19.46 19.67 -5.36
CA ILE A 43 18.98 19.48 -6.73
C ILE A 43 17.49 19.79 -6.73
N PRO A 44 17.03 20.88 -7.37
CA PRO A 44 15.60 21.11 -7.52
C PRO A 44 14.99 19.95 -8.31
N PRO A 45 13.76 19.53 -8.00
CA PRO A 45 13.10 18.52 -8.82
C PRO A 45 13.00 19.04 -10.26
N PRO A 46 13.16 18.18 -11.27
CA PRO A 46 13.05 18.60 -12.67
C PRO A 46 11.67 19.18 -13.00
N ILE A 47 10.67 18.85 -12.20
CA ILE A 47 9.28 19.30 -12.34
C ILE A 47 8.75 19.67 -10.95
N PHE A 48 8.32 20.92 -10.79
CA PHE A 48 7.72 21.43 -9.55
C PHE A 48 6.21 21.19 -9.46
N SER A 49 5.55 20.99 -10.60
CA SER A 49 4.10 20.79 -10.70
C SER A 49 3.79 19.50 -11.43
N ARG A 50 2.98 18.62 -10.82
CA ARG A 50 2.41 17.45 -11.51
C ARG A 50 1.20 17.80 -12.38
N LEU A 51 0.87 19.09 -12.48
CA LEU A 51 -0.20 19.63 -13.31
C LEU A 51 0.42 20.27 -14.54
N ASP A 52 0.08 19.73 -15.71
CA ASP A 52 0.47 20.30 -17.01
C ASP A 52 -0.47 21.45 -17.43
N THR A 53 -1.66 21.53 -16.81
CA THR A 53 -2.67 22.55 -17.09
C THR A 53 -2.93 23.43 -15.86
N PRO A 54 -3.14 24.75 -16.06
CA PRO A 54 -3.58 25.61 -14.98
C PRO A 54 -4.97 25.18 -14.51
N VAL A 55 -5.17 25.08 -13.19
CA VAL A 55 -6.50 24.85 -12.62
C VAL A 55 -7.31 26.14 -12.79
N ASP A 56 -8.50 26.02 -13.38
CA ASP A 56 -9.47 27.11 -13.41
C ASP A 56 -9.95 27.40 -11.98
N TYR A 57 -9.30 28.36 -11.34
CA TYR A 57 -9.63 28.79 -9.99
C TYR A 57 -11.02 29.43 -9.91
N PHE A 58 -11.55 29.90 -11.05
CA PHE A 58 -12.84 30.60 -11.22
C PHE A 58 -13.09 31.80 -10.28
N TYR A 59 -12.10 32.19 -9.47
CA TYR A 59 -12.19 33.25 -8.44
C TYR A 59 -13.52 33.23 -7.68
N ARG A 60 -14.05 32.02 -7.40
CA ARG A 60 -15.31 31.90 -6.67
C ARG A 60 -15.06 32.42 -5.24
N PRO A 61 -15.95 33.26 -4.69
CA PRO A 61 -15.86 33.65 -3.29
C PRO A 61 -15.77 32.39 -2.44
N GLU A 62 -14.72 32.31 -1.63
CA GLU A 62 -14.53 31.21 -0.69
C GLU A 62 -15.83 31.05 0.12
N THR A 63 -16.35 29.83 0.23
CA THR A 63 -17.61 29.57 0.98
C THR A 63 -17.55 30.08 2.42
N GLN A 64 -16.35 30.24 2.96
CA GLN A 64 -16.03 30.77 4.29
C GLN A 64 -16.29 32.28 4.44
N HIS A 65 -16.44 33.03 3.35
CA HIS A 65 -16.73 34.48 3.36
C HIS A 65 -18.22 34.81 3.14
N ARG A 66 -19.10 33.81 3.16
CA ARG A 66 -20.53 34.04 3.03
C ARG A 66 -21.09 34.54 4.36
N GLU A 67 -21.86 35.63 4.36
CA GLU A 67 -22.57 36.10 5.55
C GLU A 67 -23.41 34.97 6.17
N GLY A 68 -23.20 34.69 7.46
CA GLY A 68 -23.84 33.59 8.18
C GLY A 68 -23.07 32.26 8.22
N TYR A 69 -21.90 32.16 7.57
CA TYR A 69 -21.02 30.99 7.74
C TYR A 69 -20.27 31.09 9.07
N HIS A 70 -20.66 30.25 10.03
CA HIS A 70 -19.87 30.04 11.24
C HIS A 70 -18.91 28.87 10.98
N PRO A 71 -17.59 29.09 10.93
CA PRO A 71 -16.65 27.99 10.83
C PRO A 71 -16.85 27.06 12.04
N PRO A 72 -16.75 25.73 11.87
CA PRO A 72 -16.76 24.82 13.01
C PRO A 72 -15.69 25.26 14.01
N GLN A 73 -15.97 25.17 15.31
CA GLN A 73 -14.98 25.43 16.36
C GLN A 73 -13.88 24.36 16.28
N VAL A 74 -12.86 24.61 15.46
CA VAL A 74 -11.64 23.80 15.43
C VAL A 74 -10.69 24.37 16.47
N SER A 75 -10.01 23.50 17.23
CA SER A 75 -9.02 23.91 18.22
C SER A 75 -7.98 24.87 17.59
N GLY A 76 -7.59 25.91 18.32
CA GLY A 76 -6.73 27.01 17.82
C GLY A 76 -5.32 26.62 17.36
N GLU A 77 -4.99 25.32 17.31
CA GLU A 77 -3.71 24.80 16.87
C GLU A 77 -3.60 24.64 15.34
N ASN A 78 -4.71 24.72 14.59
CA ASN A 78 -4.72 24.51 13.13
C ASN A 78 -5.01 25.81 12.36
N LEU A 79 -3.99 26.67 12.23
CA LEU A 79 -4.09 27.95 11.50
C LEU A 79 -4.14 27.76 9.96
N ILE A 80 -3.76 26.59 9.43
CA ILE A 80 -3.71 26.29 8.00
C ILE A 80 -4.56 25.04 7.71
N GLY A 81 -5.67 25.21 6.97
CA GLY A 81 -6.54 24.12 6.50
C GLY A 81 -7.86 23.98 7.25
N LEU A 82 -8.81 24.87 6.97
CA LEU A 82 -10.13 24.93 7.63
C LEU A 82 -11.20 23.97 7.06
N SER A 83 -10.87 23.14 6.07
CA SER A 83 -11.91 22.49 5.23
C SER A 83 -12.15 21.01 5.50
N ARG A 84 -11.38 20.35 6.38
CA ARG A 84 -11.62 18.94 6.73
C ARG A 84 -11.31 18.72 8.21
N ALA A 85 -12.29 18.25 8.97
CA ALA A 85 -12.04 17.71 10.31
C ALA A 85 -10.94 16.64 10.19
N ARG A 86 -9.85 16.77 10.96
CA ARG A 86 -8.82 15.72 11.01
C ARG A 86 -9.52 14.41 11.36
N ARG A 87 -9.25 13.37 10.57
CA ARG A 87 -9.70 12.02 10.90
C ARG A 87 -8.93 11.61 12.16
N PRO A 88 -9.59 11.07 13.20
CA PRO A 88 -8.88 10.66 14.40
C PRO A 88 -7.91 9.50 14.07
N HIS A 89 -6.61 9.73 14.27
CA HIS A 89 -5.57 8.72 14.11
C HIS A 89 -5.49 7.89 15.38
N ASN A 90 -6.09 6.72 15.34
CA ASN A 90 -6.16 5.82 16.51
C ASN A 90 -5.11 4.69 16.45
N ALA A 91 -4.42 4.53 15.31
CA ALA A 91 -3.37 3.52 15.15
C ALA A 91 -2.05 4.00 15.76
N ILE A 92 -1.31 3.07 16.37
CA ILE A 92 0.05 3.32 16.83
C ILE A 92 1.02 2.76 15.79
N PHE A 93 1.92 3.61 15.30
CA PHE A 93 2.93 3.27 14.32
C PHE A 93 4.29 3.12 15.01
N VAL A 94 5.02 2.06 14.67
CA VAL A 94 6.32 1.72 15.26
C VAL A 94 7.33 1.47 14.14
N SER A 95 8.50 2.09 14.25
CA SER A 95 9.64 1.86 13.38
C SER A 95 10.56 0.79 13.96
N PHE A 96 11.38 0.17 13.11
CA PHE A 96 12.32 -0.87 13.54
C PHE A 96 13.29 -0.41 14.64
N GLU A 97 13.65 0.87 14.65
CA GLU A 97 14.61 1.47 15.57
C GLU A 97 14.01 1.83 16.95
N ASP A 98 12.67 1.84 17.09
CA ASP A 98 12.00 2.29 18.32
C ASP A 98 12.23 1.30 19.47
N GLU A 99 12.85 1.71 20.57
CA GLU A 99 13.22 0.78 21.66
C GLU A 99 12.01 0.13 22.36
N GLU A 100 10.91 0.87 22.47
CA GLU A 100 9.70 0.47 23.18
C GLU A 100 8.59 0.04 22.22
N ILE A 101 7.85 -1.00 22.61
CA ILE A 101 6.65 -1.43 21.89
C ILE A 101 5.39 -1.09 22.67
N PRO A 102 4.28 -0.74 21.98
CA PRO A 102 3.01 -0.52 22.63
C PRO A 102 2.48 -1.81 23.28
N THR A 103 2.05 -1.71 24.53
CA THR A 103 1.42 -2.81 25.28
C THR A 103 -0.09 -2.71 25.31
N LYS A 104 -0.66 -1.56 24.93
CA LYS A 104 -2.10 -1.29 24.96
C LYS A 104 -2.48 -0.35 23.81
N PRO A 105 -3.73 -0.42 23.32
CA PRO A 105 -4.26 0.54 22.38
C PRO A 105 -4.40 1.93 22.98
N LEU A 106 -4.52 2.94 22.12
CA LEU A 106 -4.92 4.30 22.54
C LEU A 106 -6.34 4.27 23.10
N GLU A 107 -6.60 5.05 24.15
CA GLU A 107 -7.92 5.16 24.77
C GLU A 107 -8.99 5.61 23.76
N ALA A 108 -8.61 6.47 22.81
CA ALA A 108 -9.46 6.88 21.70
C ALA A 108 -9.85 5.70 20.78
N ALA A 109 -8.95 4.74 20.56
CA ALA A 109 -9.25 3.51 19.80
C ALA A 109 -10.26 2.64 20.55
N VAL A 110 -10.07 2.46 21.86
CA VAL A 110 -10.98 1.70 22.74
C VAL A 110 -12.39 2.28 22.73
N GLN A 111 -12.52 3.60 22.92
CA GLN A 111 -13.83 4.27 22.92
C GLN A 111 -14.51 4.20 21.55
N ASN A 112 -13.74 4.33 20.47
CA ASN A 112 -14.28 4.27 19.11
C ASN A 112 -14.79 2.87 18.77
N TRP A 113 -14.03 1.82 19.09
CA TRP A 113 -14.47 0.44 18.89
C TRP A 113 -15.70 0.12 19.75
N LYS A 114 -15.72 0.50 21.04
CA LYS A 114 -16.89 0.32 21.92
C LYS A 114 -18.17 0.95 21.37
N ARG A 115 -18.07 2.12 20.71
CA ARG A 115 -19.23 2.78 20.08
C ARG A 115 -19.73 2.02 18.85
N MET A 116 -18.83 1.37 18.12
CA MET A 116 -19.13 0.69 16.85
C MET A 116 -19.49 -0.78 17.02
N CYS A 117 -19.03 -1.42 18.09
CA CYS A 117 -19.33 -2.80 18.45
C CYS A 117 -20.72 -2.89 19.11
N THR A 118 -21.78 -2.77 18.30
CA THR A 118 -23.16 -2.71 18.81
C THR A 118 -23.86 -4.06 18.77
N ASN A 119 -23.46 -4.96 17.85
CA ASN A 119 -24.22 -6.17 17.55
C ASN A 119 -23.42 -7.43 17.91
N ALA A 120 -24.11 -8.55 18.15
CA ALA A 120 -23.48 -9.83 18.47
C ALA A 120 -22.46 -10.30 17.42
N MET A 121 -22.66 -9.94 16.14
CA MET A 121 -21.72 -10.24 15.07
C MET A 121 -20.39 -9.50 15.23
N ASP A 122 -20.41 -8.26 15.73
CA ASP A 122 -19.19 -7.47 15.93
C ASP A 122 -18.37 -8.03 17.09
N MET A 123 -19.05 -8.43 18.17
CA MET A 123 -18.41 -9.13 19.30
C MET A 123 -17.82 -10.47 18.88
N LYS A 124 -18.52 -11.22 18.02
CA LYS A 124 -18.02 -12.48 17.48
C LYS A 124 -16.76 -12.26 16.65
N VAL A 125 -16.76 -11.27 15.77
CA VAL A 125 -15.60 -10.92 14.93
C VAL A 125 -14.43 -10.40 15.76
N GLU A 126 -14.69 -9.63 16.82
CA GLU A 126 -13.68 -9.22 17.79
C GLU A 126 -12.98 -10.43 18.42
N GLU A 127 -13.76 -11.41 18.88
CA GLU A 127 -13.25 -12.64 19.48
C GLU A 127 -12.52 -13.54 18.46
N GLU A 128 -13.05 -13.68 17.24
CA GLU A 128 -12.38 -14.39 16.15
C GLU A 128 -11.03 -13.76 15.81
N LEU A 129 -10.96 -12.43 15.73
CA LEU A 129 -9.71 -11.72 15.43
C LEU A 129 -8.71 -11.85 16.59
N LYS A 130 -9.19 -11.83 17.83
CA LYS A 130 -8.35 -12.09 19.01
C LYS A 130 -7.75 -13.49 18.98
N GLN A 131 -8.54 -14.51 18.65
CA GLN A 131 -8.07 -15.88 18.50
C GLN A 131 -7.02 -16.01 17.38
N LEU A 132 -7.18 -15.29 16.26
CA LEU A 132 -6.17 -15.24 15.20
C LEU A 132 -4.85 -14.62 15.69
N PHE A 133 -4.91 -13.53 16.46
CA PHE A 133 -3.73 -12.90 17.03
C PHE A 133 -3.05 -13.73 18.13
N ASP A 134 -3.84 -14.52 18.87
CA ASP A 134 -3.31 -15.45 19.87
C ASP A 134 -2.61 -16.66 19.20
N ALA A 135 -3.13 -17.14 18.08
CA ALA A 135 -2.50 -18.21 17.30
C ALA A 135 -1.28 -17.73 16.49
N ARG A 136 -1.32 -16.50 15.98
CA ARG A 136 -0.25 -15.87 15.20
C ARG A 136 -0.18 -14.39 15.58
N PRO A 137 0.91 -13.92 16.21
CA PRO A 137 0.96 -12.55 16.74
C PRO A 137 1.10 -11.45 15.67
N VAL A 138 1.43 -11.82 14.42
CA VAL A 138 1.73 -10.86 13.35
C VAL A 138 0.98 -11.20 12.05
N TRP A 139 0.17 -10.26 11.58
CA TRP A 139 -0.69 -10.44 10.41
C TRP A 139 -0.64 -9.26 9.45
N SER A 140 -0.71 -9.53 8.14
CA SER A 140 -1.05 -8.52 7.14
C SER A 140 -2.57 -8.27 7.12
N ARG A 141 -2.98 -7.05 6.73
CA ARG A 141 -4.41 -6.72 6.61
C ARG A 141 -5.14 -7.61 5.61
N ASN A 142 -4.50 -8.02 4.52
CA ASN A 142 -5.11 -8.92 3.54
C ASN A 142 -5.29 -10.33 4.08
N ALA A 143 -4.33 -10.84 4.86
CA ALA A 143 -4.47 -12.14 5.49
C ALA A 143 -5.63 -12.14 6.50
N LEU A 144 -5.83 -11.06 7.25
CA LEU A 144 -6.99 -10.91 8.15
C LEU A 144 -8.32 -10.89 7.38
N LYS A 145 -8.41 -10.11 6.29
CA LYS A 145 -9.59 -10.08 5.42
C LYS A 145 -9.90 -11.43 4.76
N ALA A 146 -8.88 -12.27 4.55
CA ALA A 146 -9.07 -13.61 4.00
C ALA A 146 -9.47 -14.64 5.06
N ASN A 147 -9.21 -14.39 6.35
CA ASN A 147 -9.57 -15.29 7.43
C ASN A 147 -10.93 -14.92 8.08
N VAL A 148 -11.24 -13.63 8.18
CA VAL A 148 -12.42 -13.10 8.88
C VAL A 148 -13.34 -12.34 7.94
N SER A 149 -14.65 -12.61 8.05
CA SER A 149 -15.69 -11.88 7.33
C SER A 149 -16.03 -10.57 8.05
N ILE A 150 -15.36 -9.47 7.71
CA ILE A 150 -15.61 -8.16 8.31
C ILE A 150 -15.65 -7.06 7.27
N HIS A 151 -16.57 -6.11 7.45
CA HIS A 151 -16.62 -4.91 6.62
C HIS A 151 -15.30 -4.11 6.73
N PRO A 152 -14.71 -3.64 5.61
CA PRO A 152 -13.43 -2.91 5.63
C PRO A 152 -13.36 -1.73 6.61
N ASP A 153 -14.44 -0.96 6.73
CA ASP A 153 -14.54 0.17 7.67
C ASP A 153 -14.55 -0.25 9.14
N LYS A 154 -15.13 -1.42 9.46
CA LYS A 154 -15.08 -1.95 10.83
C LYS A 154 -13.70 -2.50 11.14
N LEU A 155 -13.07 -3.21 10.20
CA LEU A 155 -11.70 -3.72 10.37
C LEU A 155 -10.71 -2.59 10.62
N LYS A 156 -10.88 -1.46 9.91
CA LYS A 156 -10.11 -0.23 10.10
C LYS A 156 -10.22 0.36 11.51
N LEU A 157 -11.30 0.12 12.24
CA LEU A 157 -11.45 0.58 13.63
C LEU A 157 -10.97 -0.47 14.64
N LEU A 158 -11.17 -1.75 14.31
CA LEU A 158 -10.81 -2.88 15.15
C LEU A 158 -9.29 -3.12 15.21
N LEU A 159 -8.58 -2.92 14.10
CA LEU A 159 -7.12 -3.12 14.02
C LEU A 159 -6.35 -2.24 15.03
N PRO A 160 -6.55 -0.91 15.06
CA PRO A 160 -5.94 -0.03 16.08
C PRO A 160 -6.27 -0.38 17.53
N TYR A 161 -7.39 -1.08 17.77
CA TYR A 161 -7.79 -1.53 19.10
C TYR A 161 -7.06 -2.82 19.53
N MET A 162 -6.62 -3.66 18.58
CA MET A 162 -6.01 -4.98 18.86
C MET A 162 -4.49 -5.04 18.66
N ALA A 163 -3.95 -4.19 17.79
CA ALA A 163 -2.57 -4.29 17.34
C ALA A 163 -1.97 -2.91 17.03
N TYR A 164 -0.64 -2.86 17.00
CA TYR A 164 0.13 -1.74 16.47
C TYR A 164 0.69 -2.08 15.07
N TYR A 165 1.09 -1.06 14.32
CA TYR A 165 1.54 -1.21 12.93
C TYR A 165 3.03 -0.94 12.78
N MET A 166 3.75 -1.83 12.11
CA MET A 166 5.18 -1.67 11.83
C MET A 166 5.40 -0.90 10.52
N LEU A 167 6.11 0.23 10.59
CA LEU A 167 6.42 1.08 9.43
C LEU A 167 7.63 0.58 8.64
N THR A 168 8.69 0.19 9.34
CA THR A 168 9.97 -0.19 8.74
C THR A 168 10.44 -1.57 9.19
N GLY A 169 11.51 -2.05 8.56
CA GLY A 169 12.13 -3.32 8.88
C GLY A 169 11.44 -4.56 8.30
N PRO A 170 11.75 -5.75 8.86
CA PRO A 170 11.34 -7.05 8.31
C PRO A 170 9.84 -7.35 8.47
N TRP A 171 9.15 -6.62 9.35
CA TRP A 171 7.70 -6.74 9.59
C TRP A 171 6.94 -5.51 9.10
N ARG A 172 7.55 -4.68 8.25
CA ARG A 172 6.88 -3.52 7.66
C ARG A 172 5.54 -3.90 7.03
N SER A 173 4.55 -3.02 7.13
CA SER A 173 3.19 -3.26 6.65
C SER A 173 2.40 -4.37 7.34
N LEU A 174 2.83 -4.79 8.54
CA LEU A 174 2.15 -5.82 9.32
C LEU A 174 1.61 -5.23 10.62
N TRP A 175 0.50 -5.80 11.06
CA TRP A 175 -0.11 -5.57 12.36
C TRP A 175 0.45 -6.58 13.37
N VAL A 176 0.95 -6.07 14.48
CA VAL A 176 1.53 -6.85 15.56
C VAL A 176 0.67 -6.70 16.80
N ARG A 177 0.28 -7.82 17.41
CA ARG A 177 -0.48 -7.83 18.66
C ARG A 177 0.26 -7.04 19.74
N PHE A 178 -0.46 -6.23 20.50
CA PHE A 178 0.12 -5.47 21.61
C PHE A 178 0.90 -6.35 22.59
N GLY A 179 2.06 -5.85 23.03
CA GLY A 179 2.95 -6.56 23.97
C GLY A 179 3.83 -7.66 23.35
N TYR A 180 3.73 -7.94 22.04
CA TYR A 180 4.64 -8.86 21.35
C TYR A 180 5.67 -8.09 20.54
N ASP A 181 6.96 -8.26 20.82
CA ASP A 181 8.05 -7.63 20.04
C ASP A 181 8.72 -8.67 19.12
N PRO A 182 8.49 -8.62 17.80
CA PRO A 182 9.08 -9.59 16.89
C PRO A 182 10.61 -9.47 16.77
N ARG A 183 11.20 -8.34 17.17
CA ARG A 183 12.66 -8.10 17.10
C ARG A 183 13.43 -8.77 18.23
N LYS A 184 12.74 -9.18 19.30
CA LYS A 184 13.32 -9.86 20.47
C LYS A 184 13.07 -11.37 20.45
N ASN A 185 12.22 -11.84 19.54
CA ASN A 185 11.76 -13.21 19.47
C ASN A 185 12.19 -13.86 18.14
N PRO A 186 13.21 -14.73 18.11
CA PRO A 186 13.63 -15.43 16.90
C PRO A 186 12.51 -16.22 16.19
N GLU A 187 11.56 -16.76 16.95
CA GLU A 187 10.39 -17.45 16.42
C GLU A 187 9.55 -16.56 15.48
N ALA A 188 9.65 -15.23 15.60
CA ALA A 188 8.99 -14.28 14.72
C ALA A 188 9.57 -14.25 13.29
N LYS A 189 10.69 -14.94 13.03
CA LYS A 189 11.34 -15.07 11.72
C LYS A 189 10.33 -15.43 10.63
N ILE A 190 9.47 -16.41 10.89
CA ILE A 190 8.48 -16.89 9.92
C ILE A 190 7.40 -15.85 9.60
N TYR A 191 7.22 -14.82 10.42
CA TYR A 191 6.21 -13.79 10.19
C TYR A 191 6.73 -12.60 9.39
N GLN A 192 8.03 -12.56 9.04
CA GLN A 192 8.61 -11.51 8.22
C GLN A 192 7.91 -11.39 6.86
N VAL A 193 7.85 -10.18 6.32
CA VAL A 193 7.25 -9.89 5.01
C VAL A 193 8.28 -10.03 3.88
N LEU A 194 7.83 -10.58 2.76
CA LEU A 194 8.54 -10.67 1.50
C LEU A 194 7.78 -9.88 0.42
N ASP A 195 8.37 -8.77 -0.02
CA ASP A 195 7.92 -8.02 -1.20
C ASP A 195 8.36 -8.75 -2.46
N PHE A 196 7.41 -9.42 -3.10
CA PHE A 196 7.60 -10.16 -4.34
C PHE A 196 7.06 -9.37 -5.51
N ARG A 197 7.94 -9.07 -6.49
CA ARG A 197 7.58 -8.35 -7.71
C ARG A 197 7.97 -9.16 -8.94
N ILE A 198 7.01 -9.41 -9.81
CA ILE A 198 7.25 -10.02 -11.11
C ILE A 198 7.97 -8.99 -11.99
N ARG A 199 9.24 -9.27 -12.30
CA ARG A 199 10.03 -8.43 -13.19
C ARG A 199 9.54 -8.61 -14.63
N CYS A 200 9.03 -7.53 -15.21
CA CYS A 200 8.52 -7.49 -16.59
C CYS A 200 9.54 -6.79 -17.50
N GLY A 201 9.65 -7.21 -18.76
CA GLY A 201 10.46 -6.53 -19.78
C GLY A 201 11.35 -7.47 -20.59
N MET A 202 11.79 -6.99 -21.77
CA MET A 202 12.52 -7.77 -22.77
C MET A 202 13.74 -8.50 -22.19
N LYS A 203 14.49 -7.85 -21.28
CA LYS A 203 15.68 -8.43 -20.62
C LYS A 203 15.37 -9.63 -19.72
N TYR A 204 14.11 -9.80 -19.33
CA TYR A 204 13.63 -10.91 -18.51
C TYR A 204 12.83 -11.95 -19.31
N GLY A 205 12.80 -11.80 -20.64
CA GLY A 205 12.21 -12.76 -21.57
C GLY A 205 10.70 -12.64 -21.76
N TYR A 206 10.12 -11.46 -21.48
CA TYR A 206 8.69 -11.19 -21.69
C TYR A 206 8.46 -9.80 -22.26
N THR A 207 7.60 -9.69 -23.28
CA THR A 207 6.96 -8.41 -23.61
C THR A 207 5.84 -8.11 -22.59
N THR A 208 5.48 -6.83 -22.40
CA THR A 208 4.50 -6.40 -21.38
C THR A 208 3.15 -7.15 -21.49
N ASN A 209 2.80 -7.60 -22.70
CA ASN A 209 1.54 -8.26 -23.04
C ASN A 209 1.58 -9.79 -22.84
N GLU A 210 2.76 -10.39 -22.64
CA GLU A 210 2.90 -11.85 -22.50
C GLU A 210 2.71 -12.37 -21.07
N ILE A 211 2.75 -11.48 -20.06
CA ILE A 211 2.62 -11.86 -18.66
C ILE A 211 1.13 -11.86 -18.28
N PRO A 212 0.51 -13.04 -18.03
CA PRO A 212 -0.91 -13.16 -17.66
C PRO A 212 -1.17 -12.82 -16.19
N VAL A 213 -0.48 -11.80 -15.67
CA VAL A 213 -0.64 -11.31 -14.30
C VAL A 213 -0.87 -9.82 -14.39
N LYS A 214 -2.03 -9.37 -13.91
CA LYS A 214 -2.41 -7.97 -13.91
C LYS A 214 -1.49 -7.15 -13.01
N ALA A 215 -1.13 -5.96 -13.48
CA ALA A 215 -0.56 -4.95 -12.60
C ALA A 215 -1.69 -4.38 -11.73
N LYS A 216 -1.43 -4.06 -10.45
CA LYS A 216 -2.44 -3.38 -9.61
C LYS A 216 -2.86 -2.04 -10.22
N ARG A 217 -1.96 -1.38 -10.97
CA ARG A 217 -2.23 -0.26 -11.88
C ARG A 217 -1.34 -0.36 -13.11
N SER A 218 -1.80 0.10 -14.27
CA SER A 218 -0.99 0.12 -15.48
C SER A 218 0.10 1.19 -15.37
N THR A 219 1.37 0.78 -15.51
CA THR A 219 2.51 1.73 -15.60
C THR A 219 2.47 2.58 -16.88
N TYR A 220 1.65 2.19 -17.86
CA TYR A 220 1.52 2.86 -19.16
C TYR A 220 0.30 3.80 -19.22
N ASN A 221 -0.68 3.62 -18.32
CA ASN A 221 -1.85 4.48 -18.21
C ASN A 221 -1.73 5.31 -16.93
N TYR A 222 -0.79 6.25 -16.91
CA TYR A 222 -0.72 7.26 -15.85
C TYR A 222 -1.82 8.29 -16.10
N SER A 223 -3.04 8.01 -15.64
CA SER A 223 -4.10 9.02 -15.55
C SER A 223 -3.86 9.83 -14.29
N LEU A 224 -3.56 11.12 -14.45
CA LEU A 224 -3.53 12.03 -13.31
C LEU A 224 -4.96 12.07 -12.73
N PRO A 225 -5.15 11.98 -11.40
CA PRO A 225 -6.48 12.08 -10.76
C PRO A 225 -7.24 13.38 -11.11
N ILE A 226 -6.53 14.32 -11.73
CA ILE A 226 -6.91 15.70 -12.03
C ILE A 226 -7.23 15.86 -13.52
N THR A 227 -6.91 14.85 -14.36
CA THR A 227 -7.29 14.78 -15.79
C THR A 227 -8.54 13.94 -16.03
N VAL A 228 -9.02 13.19 -15.02
CA VAL A 228 -10.32 12.52 -15.09
C VAL A 228 -11.38 13.58 -14.85
N THR A 229 -12.16 13.89 -15.89
CA THR A 229 -13.44 14.58 -15.77
C THR A 229 -14.19 13.97 -14.60
N LYS A 230 -14.45 14.75 -13.54
CA LYS A 230 -15.21 14.33 -12.36
C LYS A 230 -16.44 13.53 -12.82
N THR A 231 -16.37 12.21 -12.77
CA THR A 231 -17.58 11.40 -12.76
C THR A 231 -18.26 11.74 -11.45
N ALA A 232 -19.56 12.05 -11.53
CA ALA A 232 -20.34 12.49 -10.39
C ALA A 232 -20.13 11.52 -9.23
N SER A 233 -19.77 12.04 -8.06
CA SER A 233 -19.63 11.25 -6.84
C SER A 233 -20.89 10.39 -6.69
N GLN A 234 -20.77 9.07 -6.75
CA GLN A 234 -21.87 8.19 -6.38
C GLN A 234 -22.23 8.52 -4.94
N THR A 235 -23.43 9.04 -4.72
CA THR A 235 -23.98 9.28 -3.40
C THR A 235 -24.13 7.94 -2.70
N ILE A 236 -23.21 7.62 -1.79
CA ILE A 236 -23.34 6.46 -0.90
C ILE A 236 -24.59 6.68 -0.05
N ASN A 237 -25.60 5.84 -0.24
CA ASN A 237 -26.87 5.94 0.48
C ASN A 237 -26.70 5.29 1.87
N MET A 238 -27.24 5.90 2.93
CA MET A 238 -27.16 5.36 4.31
C MET A 238 -27.80 3.98 4.47
N GLN A 239 -28.50 3.48 3.45
CA GLN A 239 -29.11 2.16 3.41
C GLN A 239 -28.06 1.04 3.25
N ASP A 240 -26.92 1.31 2.60
CA ASP A 240 -25.88 0.28 2.35
C ASP A 240 -25.13 -0.13 3.62
N LEU A 241 -25.00 0.78 4.58
CA LEU A 241 -24.44 0.46 5.91
C LEU A 241 -25.40 -0.39 6.76
N LYS A 242 -26.69 -0.44 6.40
CA LYS A 242 -27.74 -1.21 7.09
C LYS A 242 -28.09 -2.52 6.37
N HIS A 243 -27.63 -2.74 5.14
CA HIS A 243 -27.94 -3.93 4.34
C HIS A 243 -27.25 -5.25 4.78
N GLY A 244 -26.67 -5.28 5.98
CA GLY A 244 -26.52 -6.52 6.74
C GLY A 244 -27.84 -7.06 7.31
N LEU A 245 -28.96 -6.36 7.06
CA LEU A 245 -30.27 -6.63 7.63
C LEU A 245 -31.35 -6.78 6.53
N SER A 246 -31.46 -7.97 5.95
CA SER A 246 -32.72 -8.43 5.35
C SER A 246 -32.85 -9.94 5.55
N THR A 247 -33.75 -10.31 6.44
CA THR A 247 -34.30 -11.66 6.62
C THR A 247 -35.01 -12.13 5.36
N VAL A 248 -34.61 -13.32 4.93
CA VAL A 248 -35.29 -14.33 4.11
C VAL A 248 -36.79 -14.12 3.86
N ASN A 249 -37.19 -14.15 2.59
CA ASN A 249 -38.40 -14.84 2.13
C ASN A 249 -38.24 -15.32 0.67
N GLN A 250 -38.08 -16.64 0.52
CA GLN A 250 -38.44 -17.57 -0.59
C GLN A 250 -38.04 -17.18 -2.04
N SER A 251 -37.50 -18.01 -2.92
CA SER A 251 -37.24 -19.46 -2.98
C SER A 251 -36.38 -19.75 -4.21
N SER A 252 -35.19 -20.31 -4.04
CA SER A 252 -34.53 -21.21 -5.00
C SER A 252 -33.19 -21.67 -4.40
N ALA A 253 -32.99 -22.98 -4.37
CA ALA A 253 -31.79 -23.61 -3.84
C ALA A 253 -30.60 -23.32 -4.76
N LYS A 254 -29.74 -22.37 -4.38
CA LYS A 254 -28.37 -22.22 -4.89
C LYS A 254 -27.48 -21.63 -3.80
N ASN A 255 -26.47 -22.41 -3.41
CA ASN A 255 -25.22 -22.08 -2.69
C ASN A 255 -25.31 -21.16 -1.46
N ALA A 256 -24.74 -21.61 -0.33
CA ALA A 256 -24.53 -20.79 0.87
C ALA A 256 -23.92 -19.43 0.48
N PRO A 257 -24.41 -18.30 1.05
CA PRO A 257 -23.91 -16.99 0.67
C PRO A 257 -22.41 -16.94 1.02
N ALA A 258 -21.57 -16.79 0.00
CA ALA A 258 -20.18 -16.44 0.21
C ALA A 258 -20.16 -15.21 1.12
N SER A 259 -19.30 -15.25 2.13
CA SER A 259 -19.10 -14.10 3.01
C SER A 259 -18.67 -12.90 2.14
N ARG A 260 -19.56 -11.92 1.95
CA ARG A 260 -19.38 -10.79 0.99
C ARG A 260 -18.06 -10.03 1.10
N TYR A 261 -17.37 -10.11 2.24
CA TYR A 261 -16.14 -9.35 2.50
C TYR A 261 -14.88 -10.22 2.63
N LYS A 262 -15.01 -11.55 2.54
CA LYS A 262 -13.89 -12.46 2.76
C LYS A 262 -13.08 -12.62 1.48
N LEU A 263 -11.82 -12.24 1.55
CA LEU A 263 -10.89 -12.33 0.43
C LEU A 263 -10.47 -13.78 0.14
N LYS A 264 -10.05 -14.04 -1.10
CA LYS A 264 -9.48 -15.32 -1.53
C LYS A 264 -8.08 -15.52 -0.93
N ASP A 265 -7.76 -16.75 -0.54
CA ASP A 265 -6.44 -17.11 0.04
C ASP A 265 -5.25 -16.77 -0.86
N SER A 266 -5.42 -16.75 -2.18
CA SER A 266 -4.36 -16.42 -3.14
C SER A 266 -3.80 -15.01 -2.98
N ILE A 267 -4.49 -14.14 -2.23
CA ILE A 267 -4.06 -12.76 -1.97
C ILE A 267 -2.91 -12.69 -0.96
N TYR A 268 -2.73 -13.71 -0.11
CA TYR A 268 -1.66 -13.74 0.89
C TYR A 268 -0.90 -15.07 0.99
N ILE A 269 -1.38 -16.14 0.33
CA ILE A 269 -0.70 -17.44 0.27
C ILE A 269 -0.08 -17.63 -1.12
N PHE A 270 1.22 -17.92 -1.17
CA PHE A 270 1.88 -18.30 -2.41
C PHE A 270 1.76 -19.81 -2.64
N ARG A 271 1.37 -20.21 -3.86
CA ARG A 271 1.24 -21.62 -4.26
C ARG A 271 2.02 -21.85 -5.56
N GLU A 272 2.85 -22.90 -5.59
CA GLU A 272 3.75 -23.21 -6.71
C GLU A 272 3.03 -23.31 -8.08
N TRP A 273 1.80 -23.83 -8.09
CA TRP A 273 1.03 -24.10 -9.31
C TRP A 273 -0.01 -23.02 -9.64
N ALA A 274 0.01 -21.89 -8.93
CA ALA A 274 -0.89 -20.77 -9.15
C ALA A 274 -0.12 -19.49 -9.49
N LEU A 275 -0.67 -18.71 -10.40
CA LEU A 275 -0.13 -17.37 -10.66
C LEU A 275 -0.55 -16.43 -9.53
N PRO A 276 0.35 -15.54 -9.07
CA PRO A 276 -0.03 -14.46 -8.17
C PRO A 276 -1.17 -13.62 -8.74
N PRO A 277 -2.13 -13.15 -7.92
CA PRO A 277 -3.22 -12.29 -8.40
C PRO A 277 -2.75 -10.97 -9.01
N TYR A 278 -1.62 -10.45 -8.53
CA TYR A 278 -1.03 -9.19 -8.98
C TYR A 278 0.48 -9.30 -9.17
N ARG A 279 1.05 -8.41 -10.00
CA ARG A 279 2.50 -8.37 -10.26
C ARG A 279 3.34 -8.05 -9.02
N GLN A 280 2.77 -7.35 -8.06
CA GLN A 280 3.39 -7.07 -6.76
C GLN A 280 2.53 -7.67 -5.65
N MET A 281 3.15 -8.48 -4.82
CA MET A 281 2.54 -9.18 -3.69
C MET A 281 3.40 -9.04 -2.44
N PHE A 282 2.75 -8.99 -1.29
CA PHE A 282 3.39 -9.02 0.02
C PHE A 282 2.99 -10.30 0.71
N TYR A 283 3.92 -11.25 0.79
CA TYR A 283 3.73 -12.54 1.43
C TYR A 283 4.43 -12.54 2.78
N GLN A 284 3.91 -13.25 3.79
CA GLN A 284 4.70 -13.56 4.99
C GLN A 284 5.39 -14.91 4.79
N LEU A 285 6.57 -15.12 5.38
CA LEU A 285 7.37 -16.33 5.15
C LEU A 285 6.62 -17.63 5.53
N CYS A 286 5.77 -17.58 6.55
CA CYS A 286 4.91 -18.68 6.97
C CYS A 286 3.82 -19.05 5.95
N ASP A 287 3.49 -18.14 5.03
CA ASP A 287 2.45 -18.34 4.00
C ASP A 287 3.06 -18.81 2.66
N LEU A 288 4.37 -19.08 2.64
CA LEU A 288 5.10 -19.65 1.49
C LEU A 288 5.11 -21.18 1.55
N ASN A 289 4.01 -21.81 1.19
CA ASN A 289 3.81 -23.27 1.30
C ASN A 289 4.48 -24.06 0.17
N VAL A 290 5.80 -23.88 -0.02
CA VAL A 290 6.59 -24.57 -1.03
C VAL A 290 7.87 -25.10 -0.39
N GLU A 291 8.11 -26.40 -0.51
CA GLU A 291 9.23 -27.10 0.15
C GLU A 291 10.60 -26.46 -0.17
N SER A 292 10.82 -26.06 -1.43
CA SER A 292 12.07 -25.41 -1.84
C SER A 292 12.29 -24.04 -1.20
N LEU A 293 11.21 -23.28 -0.95
CA LEU A 293 11.27 -21.99 -0.25
C LEU A 293 11.44 -22.18 1.25
N GLN A 294 10.75 -23.17 1.82
CA GLN A 294 10.87 -23.52 3.24
C GLN A 294 12.31 -23.92 3.60
N LYS A 295 13.01 -24.67 2.72
CA LYS A 295 14.44 -24.98 2.89
C LYS A 295 15.33 -23.74 2.94
N ILE A 296 14.99 -22.70 2.18
CA ILE A 296 15.75 -21.43 2.19
C ILE A 296 15.49 -20.68 3.52
N ILE A 297 14.24 -20.66 4.00
CA ILE A 297 13.84 -19.98 5.24
C ILE A 297 14.45 -20.67 6.48
N ARG A 298 14.52 -22.01 6.47
CA ARG A 298 15.00 -22.83 7.60
C ARG A 298 16.52 -22.99 7.66
N ARG A 299 17.28 -22.34 6.77
CA ARG A 299 18.75 -22.52 6.68
C ARG A 299 19.50 -22.20 7.98
N ASN A 300 18.99 -21.26 8.76
CA ASN A 300 19.53 -20.87 10.07
C ASN A 300 18.54 -21.12 11.21
N GLU A 301 17.66 -22.12 11.08
CA GLU A 301 16.71 -22.49 12.15
C GLU A 301 17.48 -22.96 13.38
N GLY A 302 17.31 -22.25 14.50
CA GLY A 302 18.01 -22.49 15.77
C GLY A 302 19.34 -21.73 15.93
N GLU A 303 19.77 -20.98 14.90
CA GLU A 303 21.02 -20.20 14.89
C GLU A 303 20.74 -18.69 14.67
N GLU A 304 19.53 -18.23 15.00
CA GLU A 304 19.13 -16.83 14.89
C GLU A 304 19.71 -15.97 16.02
N GLU A 305 20.90 -15.42 15.83
CA GLU A 305 21.58 -14.61 16.86
C GLU A 305 21.23 -13.12 16.80
N VAL A 306 21.06 -12.55 15.59
CA VAL A 306 20.92 -11.09 15.40
C VAL A 306 19.74 -10.76 14.50
N CYS A 307 18.85 -9.89 14.99
CA CYS A 307 17.78 -9.30 14.19
C CYS A 307 18.23 -7.98 13.55
N THR A 308 18.35 -7.95 12.22
CA THR A 308 18.73 -6.74 11.48
C THR A 308 17.51 -6.03 10.87
N GLU A 309 17.62 -4.72 10.59
CA GLU A 309 16.51 -3.99 9.95
C GLU A 309 16.20 -4.55 8.55
N LYS A 310 17.22 -4.98 7.81
CA LYS A 310 17.08 -5.43 6.42
C LYS A 310 16.59 -6.87 6.29
N ASP A 311 17.26 -7.80 6.99
CA ASP A 311 17.04 -9.23 6.82
C ASP A 311 16.28 -9.85 8.01
N GLY A 312 16.08 -9.10 9.09
CA GLY A 312 15.47 -9.60 10.32
C GLY A 312 16.30 -10.70 10.92
N TRP A 313 15.65 -11.81 11.24
CA TRP A 313 16.27 -13.04 11.74
C TRP A 313 16.74 -13.98 10.62
N CYS A 314 16.54 -13.62 9.35
CA CYS A 314 17.04 -14.40 8.23
C CYS A 314 18.52 -14.10 7.98
N LEU A 315 19.20 -15.05 7.33
CA LEU A 315 20.52 -14.80 6.77
C LEU A 315 20.47 -13.73 5.69
N GLN A 316 21.61 -13.07 5.47
CA GLN A 316 21.74 -12.09 4.40
C GLN A 316 21.39 -12.72 3.05
N LYS A 317 20.66 -11.96 2.22
CA LYS A 317 20.21 -12.37 0.87
C LYS A 317 19.15 -13.47 0.83
N THR A 318 18.67 -13.99 1.97
CA THR A 318 17.55 -14.94 2.00
C THR A 318 16.33 -14.40 1.22
N SER A 319 16.00 -13.11 1.38
CA SER A 319 14.87 -12.50 0.65
C SER A 319 15.08 -12.47 -0.87
N ASP A 320 16.32 -12.28 -1.34
CA ASP A 320 16.66 -12.27 -2.77
C ASP A 320 16.59 -13.68 -3.36
N GLU A 321 17.15 -14.68 -2.67
CA GLU A 321 17.05 -16.08 -3.07
C GLU A 321 15.59 -16.56 -3.16
N LEU A 322 14.74 -16.16 -2.21
CA LEU A 322 13.31 -16.44 -2.24
C LEU A 322 12.63 -15.81 -3.47
N ARG A 323 12.89 -14.52 -3.74
CA ARG A 323 12.35 -13.81 -4.91
C ARG A 323 12.78 -14.46 -6.22
N ASP A 324 14.03 -14.87 -6.34
CA ASP A 324 14.56 -15.50 -7.55
C ASP A 324 13.96 -16.89 -7.78
N SER A 325 13.82 -17.67 -6.70
CA SER A 325 13.17 -18.99 -6.74
C SER A 325 11.69 -18.88 -7.12
N MET A 326 10.94 -17.98 -6.49
CA MET A 326 9.53 -17.70 -6.83
C MET A 326 9.38 -17.21 -8.26
N SER A 327 10.26 -16.30 -8.71
CA SER A 327 10.27 -15.81 -10.09
C SER A 327 10.54 -16.95 -11.09
N LEU A 328 11.43 -17.89 -10.77
CA LEU A 328 11.67 -19.06 -11.60
C LEU A 328 10.44 -19.98 -11.69
N MET A 329 9.75 -20.21 -10.57
CA MET A 329 8.50 -21.00 -10.55
C MET A 329 7.41 -20.35 -11.42
N VAL A 330 7.16 -19.05 -11.23
CA VAL A 330 6.18 -18.31 -12.02
C VAL A 330 6.53 -18.37 -13.52
N ARG A 331 7.80 -18.20 -13.88
CA ARG A 331 8.25 -18.30 -15.28
C ARG A 331 8.02 -19.68 -15.88
N LYS A 332 8.31 -20.75 -15.13
CA LYS A 332 8.05 -22.14 -15.56
C LYS A 332 6.55 -22.37 -15.77
N LEU A 333 5.71 -21.88 -14.87
CA LEU A 333 4.25 -22.01 -14.96
C LEU A 333 3.67 -21.26 -16.16
N ILE A 334 4.16 -20.05 -16.46
CA ILE A 334 3.75 -19.28 -17.64
C ILE A 334 4.14 -20.05 -18.92
N ARG A 335 5.37 -20.57 -18.98
CA ARG A 335 5.86 -21.36 -20.12
C ARG A 335 5.03 -22.62 -20.37
N SER A 336 4.61 -23.32 -19.30
CA SER A 336 3.81 -24.54 -19.44
C SER A 336 2.37 -24.25 -19.89
N LYS A 337 1.77 -23.13 -19.46
CA LYS A 337 0.38 -22.77 -19.81
C LYS A 337 0.25 -22.17 -21.21
N ARG A 338 1.32 -21.60 -21.78
CA ARG A 338 1.30 -20.98 -23.11
C ARG A 338 2.55 -21.34 -23.94
N PRO A 339 2.67 -22.59 -24.42
CA PRO A 339 3.80 -23.00 -25.27
C PRO A 339 3.87 -22.25 -26.62
N ALA A 340 2.75 -21.68 -27.08
CA ALA A 340 2.65 -21.00 -28.37
C ALA A 340 3.24 -19.57 -28.40
N LEU A 341 3.42 -18.90 -27.26
CA LEU A 341 3.87 -17.49 -27.23
C LEU A 341 5.37 -17.30 -27.46
N LEU A 342 6.17 -18.37 -27.49
CA LEU A 342 7.63 -18.28 -27.58
C LEU A 342 8.23 -19.32 -28.54
N SER A 343 7.52 -19.65 -29.62
CA SER A 343 8.19 -20.25 -30.78
C SER A 343 9.07 -19.17 -31.41
N SER A 344 10.37 -19.27 -31.19
CA SER A 344 11.37 -18.43 -31.81
C SER A 344 11.32 -18.63 -33.34
N LYS A 345 10.43 -17.92 -34.03
CA LYS A 345 10.63 -17.66 -35.45
C LYS A 345 11.81 -16.70 -35.55
N SER A 346 12.95 -17.24 -35.92
CA SER A 346 14.03 -16.47 -36.53
C SER A 346 13.42 -15.71 -37.72
N MET A 347 13.22 -14.41 -37.60
CA MET A 347 12.87 -13.56 -38.73
C MET A 347 14.13 -12.83 -39.22
N PRO A 348 14.36 -12.76 -40.55
CA PRO A 348 15.52 -12.08 -41.12
C PRO A 348 15.44 -10.57 -40.87
N ALA A 349 16.62 -9.94 -40.83
CA ALA A 349 16.77 -8.50 -40.76
C ALA A 349 16.23 -7.83 -42.03
N ASP A 350 15.01 -7.31 -41.95
CA ASP A 350 14.53 -6.08 -42.60
C ASP A 350 13.00 -6.10 -42.55
N ILE A 351 12.37 -5.07 -41.96
CA ILE A 351 11.14 -4.42 -42.43
C ILE A 351 10.82 -3.27 -41.46
N LYS A 352 10.62 -2.10 -42.07
CA LYS A 352 10.36 -0.78 -41.48
C LYS A 352 9.10 -0.72 -40.62
N GLU A 353 9.16 0.18 -39.65
CA GLU A 353 8.05 0.70 -38.85
C GLU A 353 6.80 1.02 -39.68
N THR A 354 5.68 0.42 -39.30
CA THR A 354 4.35 0.98 -39.54
C THR A 354 3.54 0.84 -38.24
N LEU A 355 3.25 1.97 -37.60
CA LEU A 355 2.32 2.10 -36.50
C LEU A 355 0.89 1.81 -37.01
N THR A 356 0.36 0.62 -36.76
CA THR A 356 -1.07 0.32 -36.89
C THR A 356 -1.71 0.37 -35.51
N TYR A 357 -2.55 1.39 -35.34
CA TYR A 357 -3.46 1.56 -34.21
C TYR A 357 -4.67 0.66 -34.47
N GLU A 358 -4.69 -0.54 -33.89
CA GLU A 358 -5.88 -1.39 -33.87
C GLU A 358 -6.54 -1.31 -32.49
N SER A 359 -7.71 -0.68 -32.49
CA SER A 359 -8.68 -0.66 -31.41
C SER A 359 -9.25 -2.07 -31.25
N ALA A 360 -8.82 -2.80 -30.22
CA ALA A 360 -9.46 -4.04 -29.82
C ALA A 360 -10.53 -3.71 -28.77
N GLU A 361 -11.78 -3.86 -29.19
CA GLU A 361 -12.95 -3.90 -28.31
C GLU A 361 -12.80 -5.15 -27.42
N GLU A 362 -12.54 -4.96 -26.12
CA GLU A 362 -12.61 -6.04 -25.14
C GLU A 362 -14.08 -6.31 -24.83
N GLU A 363 -14.54 -7.52 -25.15
CA GLU A 363 -15.84 -8.03 -24.72
C GLU A 363 -15.90 -8.02 -23.19
N GLU A 364 -16.82 -7.22 -22.65
CA GLU A 364 -17.16 -7.17 -21.23
C GLU A 364 -17.73 -8.53 -20.81
N GLU A 365 -16.91 -9.41 -20.21
CA GLU A 365 -17.43 -10.50 -19.40
C GLU A 365 -18.12 -9.89 -18.16
N GLU A 366 -19.39 -10.25 -17.95
CA GLU A 366 -20.25 -9.81 -16.84
C GLU A 366 -19.49 -9.78 -15.50
N ASP A 367 -19.25 -8.56 -15.00
CA ASP A 367 -18.73 -8.29 -13.67
C ASP A 367 -19.70 -8.88 -12.61
N ASP A 368 -19.28 -9.95 -11.95
CA ASP A 368 -19.79 -10.28 -10.62
C ASP A 368 -19.38 -9.13 -9.68
N ASP A 369 -20.36 -8.53 -8.98
CA ASP A 369 -20.24 -7.43 -7.99
C ASP A 369 -19.36 -7.79 -6.76
N ASP A 370 -18.14 -8.27 -6.97
CA ASP A 370 -17.11 -8.47 -5.96
C ASP A 370 -16.44 -7.12 -5.67
N TYR A 371 -16.53 -6.68 -4.42
CA TYR A 371 -15.93 -5.45 -3.89
C TYR A 371 -14.51 -5.21 -4.43
N GLN A 372 -14.34 -4.22 -5.31
CA GLN A 372 -13.03 -3.77 -5.77
C GLN A 372 -12.41 -2.82 -4.74
N PRO A 373 -11.28 -3.16 -4.09
CA PRO A 373 -10.61 -2.23 -3.19
C PRO A 373 -10.15 -0.98 -3.96
N SER A 374 -10.40 0.19 -3.37
CA SER A 374 -10.01 1.51 -3.86
C SER A 374 -8.61 1.53 -4.51
N GLU A 375 -8.54 2.09 -5.73
CA GLU A 375 -7.34 2.25 -6.57
C GLU A 375 -6.30 3.27 -6.04
N GLY A 376 -6.00 3.27 -4.74
CA GLY A 376 -4.90 4.04 -4.16
C GLY A 376 -3.53 3.37 -4.40
N SER A 377 -2.43 4.16 -4.37
CA SER A 377 -0.95 3.87 -4.40
C SER A 377 -0.41 2.47 -4.81
N GLU A 378 0.72 2.41 -5.55
CA GLU A 378 1.36 1.12 -5.93
C GLU A 378 1.86 0.40 -4.68
N ASN A 379 2.10 1.21 -3.64
CA ASN A 379 2.55 0.78 -2.34
C ASN A 379 1.33 0.51 -1.46
N GLU A 380 1.01 -0.78 -1.28
CA GLU A 380 -0.05 -1.25 -0.37
C GLU A 380 0.10 -0.69 1.05
N MET A 381 1.34 -0.44 1.47
CA MET A 381 1.64 0.24 2.72
C MET A 381 1.08 1.67 2.74
N GLU A 382 1.28 2.47 1.70
CA GLU A 382 0.84 3.87 1.67
C GLU A 382 -0.67 3.96 1.66
N THR A 383 -1.36 3.11 0.89
CA THR A 383 -2.83 3.09 0.89
C THR A 383 -3.37 2.70 2.26
N GLU A 384 -2.73 1.74 2.91
CA GLU A 384 -3.10 1.34 4.25
C GLU A 384 -2.82 2.43 5.28
N ILE A 385 -1.65 3.07 5.26
CA ILE A 385 -1.32 4.18 6.16
C ILE A 385 -2.31 5.34 5.98
N LEU A 386 -2.71 5.66 4.74
CA LEU A 386 -3.73 6.68 4.45
C LEU A 386 -5.11 6.38 5.06
N ASP A 387 -5.39 5.13 5.42
CA ASP A 387 -6.59 4.84 6.19
C ASP A 387 -6.49 5.38 7.63
N TYR A 388 -5.29 5.40 8.22
CA TYR A 388 -5.08 5.72 9.62
C TYR A 388 -4.45 7.11 9.86
N VAL A 389 -4.06 7.82 8.79
CA VAL A 389 -3.44 9.17 8.77
C VAL A 389 -4.36 10.23 8.14
#